data_AF-A0A0J1BVU5-F1
#
_entry.id   AF-A0A0J1BVU5-F1
#
_cell.length_a   1.000
_cell.length_b   1.000
_cell.length_c   1.000
_cell.angle_alpha   90.00
_cell.angle_beta   90.00
_cell.angle_gamma   90.00
#
_symmetry.space_group_name_H-M   'P 1'
#
loop_
_entity.id
_entity.type
_entity.pdbx_description
1 polymer ?
#
loop_
_entity_poly.entity_id
_entity_poly.type
_entity_poly.pdbx_seq_one_letter_code
_entity_poly.pdbx_strand_id
1 'polypeptide(L)'
;MIPKKTAAKTTGKSTETAPHRLIKEVVSDIIKDDNGNEIEENLRERRYTYDTRGRLHSIDKYTDNLLVGNITKFDFNEANQVTNAYYADIVTEINSSGFISKVTAPNGNVTDIYYDEIGRDIKEVENGTYTQRILQQQPDGSYLQVPVTNPVNTTYLYTYVGNKVFVNITSLQKNYSKRVVTNGVTSYVVKDRIVDTTYELTVDYTKAGIYSSEPIFRCYIYNWMHILDWKIKAVSEGVTLYEMRNEYDYKYDANGYLTESTVKVIDLAYPDEKTVTKTVYSYE
;
A
#
# COMPACT_ATOMS: atom_id res chain seq x y z
N MET A 1 51.49 -29.54 -14.32
CA MET A 1 50.16 -29.22 -13.76
C MET A 1 50.23 -29.45 -12.25
N ILE A 2 50.10 -28.39 -11.46
CA ILE A 2 50.07 -28.44 -9.98
C ILE A 2 48.63 -28.10 -9.57
N PRO A 3 47.95 -28.89 -8.72
CA PRO A 3 46.59 -28.57 -8.31
C PRO A 3 46.59 -27.34 -7.38
N LYS A 4 45.82 -26.30 -7.73
CA LYS A 4 45.56 -25.16 -6.85
C LYS A 4 44.74 -25.65 -5.66
N LYS A 5 45.31 -25.53 -4.46
CA LYS A 5 44.66 -25.78 -3.17
C LYS A 5 43.58 -24.72 -2.96
N THR A 6 42.31 -25.09 -3.06
CA THR A 6 41.17 -24.20 -2.78
C THR A 6 41.12 -23.96 -1.27
N ALA A 7 41.43 -22.74 -0.84
CA ALA A 7 41.22 -22.32 0.53
C ALA A 7 39.71 -22.21 0.77
N ALA A 8 39.19 -23.04 1.68
CA ALA A 8 37.82 -22.91 2.15
C ALA A 8 37.66 -21.55 2.86
N LYS A 9 36.79 -20.69 2.32
CA LYS A 9 36.29 -19.53 3.06
C LYS A 9 35.48 -20.07 4.24
N THR A 10 36.06 -20.03 5.43
CA THR A 10 35.30 -20.13 6.68
C THR A 10 34.40 -18.90 6.76
N THR A 11 33.13 -19.06 6.36
CA THR A 11 32.06 -18.15 6.76
C THR A 11 31.93 -18.28 8.27
N GLY A 12 32.48 -17.31 9.00
CA GLY A 12 32.20 -17.19 10.43
C GLY A 12 30.69 -17.18 10.60
N LYS A 13 30.16 -18.16 11.34
CA LYS A 13 28.79 -18.07 11.83
C LYS A 13 28.71 -16.77 12.62
N SER A 14 27.94 -15.81 12.10
CA SER A 14 27.47 -14.70 12.93
C SER A 14 26.82 -15.33 14.15
N THR A 15 27.34 -15.02 15.32
CA THR A 15 26.61 -15.24 16.57
C THR A 15 25.20 -14.68 16.39
N GLU A 16 24.17 -15.48 16.71
CA GLU A 16 22.78 -15.03 16.77
C GLU A 16 22.71 -13.87 17.77
N THR A 17 22.73 -12.64 17.27
CA THR A 17 22.19 -11.50 17.99
C THR A 17 20.69 -11.75 18.12
N ALA A 18 20.15 -11.61 19.33
CA ALA A 18 18.71 -11.60 19.52
C ALA A 18 18.13 -10.58 18.52
N PRO A 19 17.20 -10.99 17.63
CA PRO A 19 16.69 -10.09 16.61
C PRO A 19 15.98 -8.94 17.31
N HIS A 20 16.45 -7.71 17.08
CA HIS A 20 15.75 -6.55 17.63
C HIS A 20 14.38 -6.45 16.95
N ARG A 21 13.33 -6.27 17.74
CA ARG A 21 11.96 -6.23 17.24
C ARG A 21 11.49 -4.80 17.14
N LEU A 22 10.83 -4.44 16.05
CA LEU A 22 10.24 -3.11 15.93
C LEU A 22 9.11 -3.00 16.94
N ILE A 23 9.18 -2.03 17.84
CA ILE A 23 8.12 -1.80 18.84
C ILE A 23 7.28 -0.56 18.55
N LYS A 24 7.81 0.36 17.74
CA LYS A 24 7.17 1.65 17.49
C LYS A 24 7.58 2.29 16.17
N GLU A 25 6.60 2.90 15.51
CA GLU A 25 6.78 3.88 14.43
C GLU A 25 6.18 5.23 14.84
N VAL A 26 6.85 6.31 14.50
CA VAL A 26 6.28 7.67 14.52
C VAL A 26 6.33 8.23 13.12
N VAL A 27 5.16 8.53 12.55
CA VAL A 27 5.00 9.06 11.20
C VAL A 27 4.59 10.52 11.29
N SER A 28 5.28 11.39 10.55
CA SER A 28 4.98 12.83 10.47
C SER A 28 5.01 13.32 9.02
N ASP A 29 4.24 14.37 8.75
CA ASP A 29 4.32 15.11 7.49
C ASP A 29 5.39 16.22 7.66
N ILE A 30 6.28 16.36 6.69
CA ILE A 30 7.30 17.41 6.67
C ILE A 30 6.79 18.58 5.84
N ILE A 31 6.63 19.73 6.49
CA ILE A 31 6.24 20.99 5.83
C ILE A 31 7.29 22.06 6.07
N LYS A 32 7.20 23.17 5.33
CA LYS A 32 8.05 24.35 5.54
C LYS A 32 7.29 25.43 6.28
N ASP A 33 7.89 25.97 7.33
CA ASP A 33 7.38 27.18 8.00
C ASP A 33 7.61 28.44 7.13
N ASP A 34 7.12 29.59 7.60
CA ASP A 34 7.27 30.89 6.91
C ASP A 34 8.74 31.32 6.70
N ASN A 35 9.68 30.73 7.46
CA ASN A 35 11.11 30.98 7.33
C ASN A 35 11.81 29.96 6.43
N GLY A 36 11.07 28.98 5.90
CA GLY A 36 11.58 27.90 5.06
C GLY A 36 12.21 26.74 5.82
N ASN A 37 12.11 26.70 7.16
CA ASN A 37 12.57 25.59 7.97
C ASN A 37 11.63 24.40 7.85
N GLU A 38 12.19 23.19 7.84
CA GLU A 38 11.39 21.97 7.91
C GLU A 38 10.84 21.77 9.33
N ILE A 39 9.52 21.57 9.43
CA ILE A 39 8.82 21.23 10.66
C ILE A 39 8.00 19.96 10.45
N GLU A 40 7.78 19.22 11.53
CA GLU A 40 7.02 17.97 11.53
C GLU A 40 5.60 18.22 12.07
N GLU A 41 4.59 17.83 11.29
CA GLU A 41 3.18 17.93 11.67
C GLU A 41 2.43 16.59 11.52
N ASN A 42 1.17 16.56 11.97
CA ASN A 42 0.29 15.39 11.87
C ASN A 42 0.91 14.10 12.40
N LEU A 43 1.57 14.17 13.56
CA LEU A 43 2.24 13.03 14.16
C LEU A 43 1.25 11.89 14.42
N ARG A 44 1.61 10.70 13.96
CA ARG A 44 0.83 9.46 14.09
C ARG A 44 1.76 8.38 14.63
N GLU A 45 1.35 7.76 15.72
CA GLU A 45 2.13 6.69 16.34
C GLU A 45 1.50 5.33 16.04
N ARG A 46 2.37 4.34 15.78
CA ARG A 46 2.00 2.93 15.70
C ARG A 46 2.85 2.14 16.68
N ARG A 47 2.24 1.21 17.40
CA ARG A 47 2.93 0.29 18.32
C ARG A 47 2.73 -1.13 17.90
N TYR A 48 3.75 -1.93 18.13
CA TYR A 48 3.84 -3.30 17.67
C TYR A 48 3.91 -4.21 18.87
N THR A 49 3.12 -5.27 18.85
CA THR A 49 3.19 -6.31 19.87
C THR A 49 3.45 -7.65 19.21
N TYR A 50 4.15 -8.51 19.94
CA TYR A 50 4.53 -9.83 19.48
C TYR A 50 3.97 -10.88 20.43
N ASP A 51 3.66 -12.05 19.89
CA ASP A 51 3.26 -13.19 20.71
C ASP A 51 4.45 -13.81 21.44
N THR A 52 4.18 -14.85 22.23
CA THR A 52 5.20 -15.57 23.02
C THR A 52 6.24 -16.30 22.16
N ARG A 53 5.98 -16.51 20.86
CA ARG A 53 6.92 -17.05 19.88
C ARG A 53 7.67 -15.96 19.12
N GLY A 54 7.36 -14.69 19.37
CA GLY A 54 7.99 -13.55 18.74
C GLY A 54 7.43 -13.20 17.36
N ARG A 55 6.22 -13.67 17.02
CA ARG A 55 5.53 -13.34 15.76
C ARG A 55 4.69 -12.07 15.97
N LEU A 56 4.59 -11.20 14.97
CA LEU A 56 3.78 -9.99 15.08
C LEU A 56 2.32 -10.34 15.38
N HIS A 57 1.84 -9.85 16.51
CA HIS A 57 0.48 -10.09 16.96
C HIS A 57 -0.44 -8.90 16.69
N SER A 58 0.02 -7.68 16.92
CA SER A 58 -0.78 -6.48 16.64
C SER A 58 0.04 -5.29 16.17
N ILE A 59 -0.60 -4.44 15.38
CA ILE A 59 -0.20 -3.07 15.13
C ILE A 59 -1.33 -2.17 15.61
N ASP A 60 -1.04 -1.32 16.58
CA ASP A 60 -2.03 -0.46 17.24
C ASP A 60 -1.73 1.02 16.98
N LYS A 61 -2.77 1.81 16.72
CA LYS A 61 -2.67 3.25 16.45
C LYS A 61 -2.80 4.04 17.75
N TYR A 62 -1.90 5.00 17.94
CA TYR A 62 -1.88 5.90 19.09
C TYR A 62 -1.89 7.36 18.64
N THR A 63 -2.59 8.20 19.42
CA THR A 63 -2.55 9.67 19.35
C THR A 63 -2.38 10.18 20.77
N ASP A 64 -1.39 11.03 21.02
CA ASP A 64 -1.07 11.57 22.36
C ASP A 64 -0.98 10.50 23.45
N ASN A 65 -0.29 9.38 23.13
CA ASN A 65 -0.17 8.19 23.99
C ASN A 65 -1.49 7.46 24.32
N LEU A 66 -2.62 7.82 23.73
CA LEU A 66 -3.89 7.13 23.88
C LEU A 66 -4.11 6.16 22.72
N LEU A 67 -4.52 4.92 23.04
CA LEU A 67 -4.94 3.94 22.04
C LEU A 67 -6.22 4.44 21.37
N VAL A 68 -6.15 4.71 20.07
CA VAL A 68 -7.30 5.18 19.28
C VAL A 68 -7.92 4.09 18.43
N GLY A 69 -7.21 2.99 18.22
CA GLY A 69 -7.72 1.83 17.49
C GLY A 69 -6.61 0.85 17.13
N ASN A 70 -7.01 -0.32 16.67
CA ASN A 70 -6.10 -1.28 16.10
C ASN A 70 -6.01 -1.07 14.57
N ILE A 71 -4.80 -1.20 14.02
CA ILE A 71 -4.57 -1.20 12.57
C ILE A 71 -4.70 -2.62 12.05
N THR A 72 -3.96 -3.56 12.66
CA THR A 72 -4.10 -4.98 12.33
C THR A 72 -3.83 -5.89 13.53
N LYS A 73 -4.41 -7.10 13.53
CA LYS A 73 -4.08 -8.20 14.44
C LYS A 73 -3.98 -9.52 13.70
N PHE A 74 -3.15 -10.42 14.23
CA PHE A 74 -2.95 -11.75 13.70
C PHE A 74 -3.01 -12.80 14.80
N ASP A 75 -3.75 -13.87 14.52
CA ASP A 75 -3.68 -15.11 15.28
C ASP A 75 -3.04 -16.20 14.42
N PHE A 76 -2.33 -17.10 15.08
CA PHE A 76 -1.55 -18.13 14.42
C PHE A 76 -1.77 -19.49 15.02
N ASN A 77 -1.66 -20.52 14.19
CA ASN A 77 -1.57 -21.90 14.66
C ASN A 77 -0.14 -22.28 15.09
N GLU A 78 0.02 -23.54 15.50
CA GLU A 78 1.30 -24.15 15.87
C GLU A 78 2.29 -24.27 14.71
N ALA A 79 1.80 -24.30 13.47
CA ALA A 79 2.59 -24.36 12.25
C ALA A 79 3.00 -22.98 11.70
N ASN A 80 2.83 -21.90 12.49
CA ASN A 80 3.11 -20.50 12.11
C ASN A 80 2.29 -19.98 10.93
N GLN A 81 1.13 -20.57 10.68
CA GLN A 81 0.18 -20.06 9.69
C GLN A 81 -0.80 -19.12 10.37
N VAL A 82 -1.15 -18.02 9.70
CA VAL A 82 -2.24 -17.15 10.11
C VAL A 82 -3.53 -17.96 10.08
N THR A 83 -4.30 -17.91 11.15
CA THR A 83 -5.64 -18.52 11.23
C THR A 83 -6.73 -17.48 11.28
N ASN A 84 -6.39 -16.25 11.67
CA ASN A 84 -7.29 -15.12 11.74
C ASN A 84 -6.49 -13.84 11.56
N ALA A 85 -7.06 -12.90 10.81
CA ALA A 85 -6.53 -11.55 10.72
C ALA A 85 -7.66 -10.55 10.93
N TYR A 86 -7.31 -9.44 11.54
CA TYR A 86 -8.17 -8.27 11.64
C TYR A 86 -7.41 -7.12 11.01
N TYR A 87 -8.05 -6.34 10.15
CA TYR A 87 -7.44 -5.17 9.54
C TYR A 87 -8.44 -4.02 9.60
N ALA A 88 -8.42 -3.27 10.70
CA ALA A 88 -9.47 -2.31 11.04
C ALA A 88 -10.87 -2.93 10.81
N ASP A 89 -11.77 -2.25 10.11
CA ASP A 89 -13.12 -2.70 9.80
C ASP A 89 -13.22 -3.63 8.56
N ILE A 90 -12.09 -4.10 8.04
CA ILE A 90 -12.02 -5.05 6.92
C ILE A 90 -12.07 -6.49 7.46
N VAL A 91 -13.07 -7.25 7.00
CA VAL A 91 -13.17 -8.69 7.29
C VAL A 91 -12.26 -9.46 6.34
N THR A 92 -11.41 -10.34 6.86
CA THR A 92 -10.47 -11.14 6.06
C THR A 92 -10.82 -12.63 6.13
N GLU A 93 -10.70 -13.33 5.01
CA GLU A 93 -10.70 -14.79 4.97
C GLU A 93 -9.29 -15.31 4.63
N ILE A 94 -8.86 -16.35 5.34
CA ILE A 94 -7.53 -16.96 5.19
C ILE A 94 -7.66 -18.32 4.50
N ASN A 95 -6.84 -18.58 3.49
CA ASN A 95 -6.78 -19.88 2.83
C ASN A 95 -5.98 -20.91 3.64
N SER A 96 -5.98 -22.17 3.20
CA SER A 96 -5.28 -23.27 3.87
C SER A 96 -3.75 -23.12 3.94
N SER A 97 -3.16 -22.21 3.14
CA SER A 97 -1.74 -21.90 3.17
C SER A 97 -1.40 -20.76 4.13
N GLY A 98 -2.39 -20.14 4.78
CA GLY A 98 -2.20 -19.04 5.71
C GLY A 98 -2.17 -17.65 5.05
N PHE A 99 -2.61 -17.52 3.79
CA PHE A 99 -2.67 -16.23 3.09
C PHE A 99 -4.09 -15.68 3.07
N ILE A 100 -4.23 -14.36 3.11
CA ILE A 100 -5.52 -13.67 2.97
C ILE A 100 -6.07 -13.92 1.57
N SER A 101 -7.09 -14.76 1.40
CA SER A 101 -7.67 -15.04 0.08
C SER A 101 -8.80 -14.09 -0.29
N LYS A 102 -9.41 -13.43 0.70
CA LYS A 102 -10.48 -12.47 0.47
C LYS A 102 -10.49 -11.40 1.55
N VAL A 103 -10.82 -10.18 1.14
CA VAL A 103 -11.14 -9.09 2.05
C VAL A 103 -12.52 -8.50 1.72
N THR A 104 -13.30 -8.17 2.74
CA THR A 104 -14.58 -7.46 2.62
C THR A 104 -14.45 -6.13 3.33
N ALA A 105 -14.48 -5.05 2.54
CA ALA A 105 -14.43 -3.69 3.05
C ALA A 105 -15.75 -3.30 3.74
N PRO A 106 -15.75 -2.24 4.57
CA PRO A 106 -16.93 -1.83 5.36
C PRO A 106 -18.14 -1.42 4.51
N ASN A 107 -17.87 -0.95 3.29
CA ASN A 107 -18.90 -0.62 2.30
C ASN A 107 -19.50 -1.85 1.60
N GLY A 108 -19.04 -3.06 1.94
CA GLY A 108 -19.47 -4.32 1.35
C GLY A 108 -18.73 -4.71 0.06
N ASN A 109 -17.76 -3.92 -0.40
CA ASN A 109 -16.91 -4.34 -1.53
C ASN A 109 -16.06 -5.53 -1.10
N VAL A 110 -15.97 -6.52 -1.99
CA VAL A 110 -15.21 -7.76 -1.78
C VAL A 110 -14.05 -7.78 -2.75
N THR A 111 -12.85 -8.05 -2.26
CA THR A 111 -11.66 -8.29 -3.09
C THR A 111 -11.18 -9.71 -2.88
N ASP A 112 -11.22 -10.51 -3.95
CA ASP A 112 -10.62 -11.84 -4.01
C ASP A 112 -9.15 -11.72 -4.41
N ILE A 113 -8.25 -12.42 -3.71
CA ILE A 113 -6.79 -12.32 -3.87
C ILE A 113 -6.23 -13.69 -4.25
N TYR A 114 -5.39 -13.70 -5.28
CA TYR A 114 -4.81 -14.92 -5.85
C TYR A 114 -3.29 -14.85 -5.82
N TYR A 115 -2.68 -16.01 -5.55
CA TYR A 115 -1.25 -16.13 -5.33
C TYR A 115 -0.60 -17.18 -6.26
N ASP A 116 0.69 -17.03 -6.53
CA ASP A 116 1.50 -18.09 -7.15
C ASP A 116 1.95 -19.16 -6.13
N GLU A 117 2.75 -20.12 -6.58
CA GLU A 117 3.20 -21.27 -5.77
C GLU A 117 4.12 -20.89 -4.60
N ILE A 118 4.84 -19.76 -4.69
CA ILE A 118 5.64 -19.22 -3.59
C ILE A 118 4.87 -18.14 -2.79
N GLY A 119 3.64 -17.92 -3.23
CA GLY A 119 2.59 -17.05 -2.75
C GLY A 119 2.84 -15.55 -2.90
N ARG A 120 3.41 -15.12 -4.02
CA ARG A 120 3.31 -13.72 -4.44
C ARG A 120 1.93 -13.46 -5.06
N ASP A 121 1.39 -12.26 -4.87
CA ASP A 121 0.15 -11.82 -5.49
C ASP A 121 0.27 -11.91 -7.01
N ILE A 122 -0.67 -12.56 -7.69
CA ILE A 122 -0.71 -12.62 -9.16
C ILE A 122 -1.93 -11.91 -9.72
N LYS A 123 -3.00 -11.82 -8.92
CA LYS A 123 -4.26 -11.21 -9.32
C LYS A 123 -5.07 -10.79 -8.10
N GLU A 124 -5.77 -9.67 -8.23
CA GLU A 124 -6.89 -9.33 -7.35
C GLU A 124 -8.12 -9.00 -8.19
N VAL A 125 -9.30 -9.29 -7.65
CA VAL A 125 -10.59 -8.91 -8.25
C VAL A 125 -11.46 -8.27 -7.20
N GLU A 126 -11.67 -6.97 -7.32
CA GLU A 126 -12.61 -6.22 -6.50
C GLU A 126 -13.98 -6.20 -7.18
N ASN A 127 -15.02 -6.57 -6.44
CA ASN A 127 -16.41 -6.45 -6.83
C ASN A 127 -17.21 -5.76 -5.72
N GLY A 128 -18.21 -4.98 -6.09
CA GLY A 128 -19.08 -4.35 -5.11
C GLY A 128 -19.92 -3.26 -5.72
N THR A 129 -20.19 -2.20 -4.96
CA THR A 129 -20.93 -1.06 -5.47
C THR A 129 -20.41 0.26 -4.92
N TYR A 130 -20.62 1.34 -5.66
CA TYR A 130 -20.41 2.69 -5.16
C TYR A 130 -21.62 3.56 -5.49
N THR A 131 -21.93 4.49 -4.61
CA THR A 131 -22.99 5.48 -4.82
C THR A 131 -22.37 6.78 -5.29
N GLN A 132 -22.83 7.26 -6.44
CA GLN A 132 -22.49 8.59 -6.95
C GLN A 132 -23.74 9.46 -7.05
N ARG A 133 -23.56 10.78 -7.02
CA ARG A 133 -24.63 11.72 -7.37
C ARG A 133 -24.45 12.18 -8.81
N ILE A 134 -25.50 12.06 -9.63
CA ILE A 134 -25.52 12.57 -11.00
C ILE A 134 -26.54 13.68 -11.14
N LEU A 135 -26.28 14.61 -12.07
CA LEU A 135 -27.28 15.59 -12.50
C LEU A 135 -28.22 14.94 -13.52
N GLN A 136 -29.48 14.78 -13.15
CA GLN A 136 -30.54 14.28 -14.04
C GLN A 136 -31.45 15.43 -14.47
N GLN A 137 -31.58 15.62 -15.77
CA GLN A 137 -32.51 16.61 -16.33
C GLN A 137 -33.95 16.14 -16.10
N GLN A 138 -34.76 17.06 -15.58
CA GLN A 138 -36.18 16.85 -15.30
C GLN A 138 -37.04 17.24 -16.51
N PRO A 139 -38.31 16.80 -16.59
CA PRO A 139 -39.21 17.14 -17.70
C PRO A 139 -39.40 18.64 -17.94
N ASP A 140 -39.25 19.47 -16.89
CA ASP A 140 -39.34 20.93 -16.96
C ASP A 140 -38.03 21.61 -17.39
N GLY A 141 -36.99 20.83 -17.72
CA GLY A 141 -35.67 21.31 -18.13
C GLY A 141 -34.73 21.65 -16.98
N SER A 142 -35.18 21.60 -15.73
CA SER A 142 -34.31 21.75 -14.54
C SER A 142 -33.40 20.54 -14.34
N TYR A 143 -32.40 20.64 -13.47
CA TYR A 143 -31.52 19.53 -13.10
C TYR A 143 -31.65 19.21 -11.62
N LEU A 144 -31.75 17.91 -11.30
CA LEU A 144 -31.75 17.40 -9.93
C LEU A 144 -30.53 16.51 -9.71
N GLN A 145 -29.90 16.62 -8.54
CA GLN A 145 -28.90 15.63 -8.13
C GLN A 145 -29.59 14.38 -7.59
N VAL A 146 -29.42 13.26 -8.26
CA VAL A 146 -29.98 11.97 -7.85
C VAL A 146 -28.85 10.98 -7.50
N PRO A 147 -28.99 10.20 -6.43
CA PRO A 147 -28.05 9.13 -6.12
C PRO A 147 -28.25 7.96 -7.09
N VAL A 148 -27.15 7.43 -7.63
CA VAL A 148 -27.12 6.24 -8.47
C VAL A 148 -26.09 5.28 -7.91
N THR A 149 -26.53 4.05 -7.67
CA THR A 149 -25.65 2.94 -7.26
C THR A 149 -25.13 2.24 -8.50
N ASN A 150 -23.80 2.16 -8.61
CA ASN A 150 -23.10 1.56 -9.72
C ASN A 150 -22.30 0.34 -9.24
N PRO A 151 -22.09 -0.68 -10.09
CA PRO A 151 -21.18 -1.76 -9.78
C PRO A 151 -19.73 -1.25 -9.75
N VAL A 152 -18.95 -1.75 -8.78
CA VAL A 152 -17.49 -1.76 -8.83
C VAL A 152 -17.06 -3.08 -9.46
N ASN A 153 -16.19 -3.01 -10.45
CA ASN A 153 -15.41 -4.15 -10.93
C ASN A 153 -14.01 -3.64 -11.28
N THR A 154 -13.03 -4.09 -10.50
CA THR A 154 -11.63 -3.73 -10.69
C THR A 154 -10.80 -5.01 -10.72
N THR A 155 -9.91 -5.14 -11.70
CA THR A 155 -8.95 -6.25 -11.76
C THR A 155 -7.53 -5.71 -11.66
N TYR A 156 -6.73 -6.33 -10.79
CA TYR A 156 -5.31 -6.06 -10.62
C TYR A 156 -4.54 -7.26 -11.15
N LEU A 157 -3.52 -7.03 -11.98
CA LEU A 157 -2.65 -8.07 -12.52
C LEU A 157 -1.20 -7.76 -12.21
N TYR A 158 -0.53 -8.72 -11.59
CA TYR A 158 0.80 -8.54 -11.05
C TYR A 158 1.82 -9.31 -11.89
N THR A 159 2.95 -8.67 -12.18
CA THR A 159 4.08 -9.33 -12.84
C THR A 159 5.39 -8.92 -12.19
N TYR A 160 6.35 -9.84 -12.19
CA TYR A 160 7.61 -9.70 -11.46
C TYR A 160 8.79 -9.88 -12.42
N VAL A 161 9.71 -8.92 -12.46
CA VAL A 161 10.91 -8.99 -13.31
C VAL A 161 12.11 -8.50 -12.51
N GLY A 162 12.99 -9.43 -12.13
CA GLY A 162 14.14 -9.11 -11.27
C GLY A 162 13.67 -8.51 -9.95
N ASN A 163 14.09 -7.29 -9.67
CA ASN A 163 13.71 -6.55 -8.47
C ASN A 163 12.49 -5.62 -8.67
N LYS A 164 11.80 -5.73 -9.80
CA LYS A 164 10.63 -4.91 -10.13
C LYS A 164 9.32 -5.68 -9.98
N VAL A 165 8.31 -4.98 -9.50
CA VAL A 165 6.91 -5.41 -9.49
C VAL A 165 6.11 -4.46 -10.38
N PHE A 166 5.34 -5.01 -11.31
CA PHE A 166 4.41 -4.25 -12.13
C PHE A 166 2.98 -4.66 -11.84
N VAL A 167 2.10 -3.68 -11.73
CA VAL A 167 0.69 -3.87 -11.46
C VAL A 167 -0.09 -3.17 -12.55
N ASN A 168 -0.98 -3.89 -13.23
CA ASN A 168 -1.96 -3.30 -14.14
C ASN A 168 -3.33 -3.40 -13.49
N ILE A 169 -3.97 -2.26 -13.30
CA ILE A 169 -5.26 -2.13 -12.65
C ILE A 169 -6.24 -1.61 -13.68
N THR A 170 -7.24 -2.40 -14.05
CA THR A 170 -8.32 -1.96 -14.94
C THR A 170 -9.59 -1.82 -14.13
N SER A 171 -10.17 -0.62 -14.13
CA SER A 171 -11.41 -0.30 -13.42
C SER A 171 -12.47 0.22 -14.37
N LEU A 172 -13.70 -0.27 -14.23
CA LEU A 172 -14.87 0.26 -14.92
C LEU A 172 -15.63 1.23 -14.03
N GLN A 173 -15.68 2.49 -14.43
CA GLN A 173 -16.47 3.53 -13.78
C GLN A 173 -17.76 3.74 -14.57
N LYS A 174 -18.88 3.24 -14.03
CA LYS A 174 -20.20 3.40 -14.64
C LYS A 174 -20.73 4.82 -14.45
N ASN A 175 -21.44 5.34 -15.44
CA ASN A 175 -22.10 6.65 -15.36
C ASN A 175 -21.16 7.80 -14.95
N TYR A 176 -19.90 7.77 -15.38
CA TYR A 176 -18.95 8.84 -15.09
C TYR A 176 -19.41 10.16 -15.74
N SER A 177 -19.53 11.21 -14.93
CA SER A 177 -19.94 12.54 -15.40
C SER A 177 -18.72 13.36 -15.79
N LYS A 178 -18.58 13.64 -17.09
CA LYS A 178 -17.52 14.49 -17.64
C LYS A 178 -18.06 15.87 -17.94
N ARG A 179 -17.44 16.90 -17.36
CA ARG A 179 -17.72 18.30 -17.70
C ARG A 179 -17.30 18.58 -19.15
N VAL A 180 -18.20 19.15 -19.95
CA VAL A 180 -17.94 19.59 -21.32
C VAL A 180 -18.26 21.08 -21.41
N VAL A 181 -17.37 21.85 -22.05
CA VAL A 181 -17.58 23.29 -22.25
C VAL A 181 -17.67 23.53 -23.75
N THR A 182 -18.83 23.97 -24.22
CA THR A 182 -19.08 24.27 -25.63
C THR A 182 -19.59 25.70 -25.73
N ASN A 183 -18.87 26.57 -26.45
CA ASN A 183 -19.21 27.99 -26.59
C ASN A 183 -19.46 28.71 -25.26
N GLY A 184 -18.66 28.39 -24.22
CA GLY A 184 -18.79 28.97 -22.89
C GLY A 184 -19.94 28.39 -22.03
N VAL A 185 -20.76 27.51 -22.59
CA VAL A 185 -21.81 26.80 -21.84
C VAL A 185 -21.22 25.51 -21.25
N THR A 186 -21.35 25.35 -19.93
CA THR A 186 -20.96 24.12 -19.24
C THR A 186 -22.11 23.12 -19.30
N SER A 187 -21.84 21.92 -19.81
CA SER A 187 -22.73 20.76 -19.75
C SER A 187 -21.98 19.56 -19.17
N TYR A 188 -22.72 18.46 -18.95
CA TYR A 188 -22.15 17.20 -18.48
C TYR A 188 -22.57 16.07 -19.40
N VAL A 189 -21.60 15.26 -19.81
CA VAL A 189 -21.84 14.01 -20.52
C VAL A 189 -21.63 12.88 -19.54
N VAL A 190 -22.67 12.08 -19.33
CA VAL A 190 -22.64 10.89 -18.48
C VAL A 190 -22.42 9.68 -19.37
N LYS A 191 -21.29 8.99 -19.19
CA LYS A 191 -20.99 7.73 -19.89
C LYS A 191 -20.09 6.85 -19.06
N ASP A 192 -20.07 5.57 -19.38
CA ASP A 192 -19.11 4.65 -18.78
C ASP A 192 -17.68 5.01 -19.21
N ARG A 193 -16.73 4.78 -18.32
CA ARG A 193 -15.32 5.07 -18.54
C ARG A 193 -14.46 3.92 -17.99
N ILE A 194 -13.49 3.47 -18.78
CA ILE A 194 -12.43 2.56 -18.32
C ILE A 194 -11.23 3.41 -17.90
N VAL A 195 -10.67 3.10 -16.75
CA VAL A 195 -9.42 3.69 -16.26
C VAL A 195 -8.42 2.57 -16.06
N ASP A 196 -7.30 2.67 -16.76
CA ASP A 196 -6.17 1.78 -16.60
C ASP A 196 -5.09 2.49 -15.78
N THR A 197 -4.74 1.91 -14.64
CA THR A 197 -3.70 2.42 -13.75
C THR A 197 -2.54 1.42 -13.72
N THR A 198 -1.32 1.90 -13.95
CA THR A 198 -0.10 1.09 -13.87
C THR A 198 0.74 1.49 -12.69
N TYR A 199 1.17 0.53 -11.89
CA TYR A 199 2.23 0.70 -10.90
C TYR A 199 3.51 0.03 -11.39
N GLU A 200 4.64 0.71 -11.24
CA GLU A 200 5.98 0.14 -11.39
C GLU A 200 6.73 0.40 -10.09
N LEU A 201 7.03 -0.67 -9.35
CA LEU A 201 7.76 -0.62 -8.09
C LEU A 201 9.15 -1.24 -8.29
N THR A 202 10.17 -0.59 -7.74
CA THR A 202 11.52 -1.15 -7.61
C THR A 202 11.75 -1.49 -6.15
N VAL A 203 12.06 -2.75 -5.87
CA VAL A 203 12.21 -3.27 -4.50
C VAL A 203 13.69 -3.59 -4.27
N ASP A 204 14.19 -3.33 -3.07
CA ASP A 204 15.42 -3.94 -2.61
C ASP A 204 15.09 -5.23 -1.87
N TYR A 205 15.25 -6.39 -2.51
CA TYR A 205 15.01 -7.68 -1.84
C TYR A 205 16.16 -8.10 -0.89
N THR A 206 17.30 -7.40 -0.92
CA THR A 206 18.41 -7.65 0.02
C THR A 206 18.17 -6.98 1.37
N LYS A 207 17.35 -5.94 1.37
CA LYS A 207 16.81 -5.31 2.55
C LYS A 207 15.41 -5.86 2.76
N ALA A 208 15.24 -6.61 3.84
CA ALA A 208 13.89 -6.84 4.32
C ALA A 208 13.21 -5.46 4.45
N GLY A 209 11.99 -5.31 3.91
CA GLY A 209 11.11 -4.29 4.44
C GLY A 209 10.92 -4.57 5.94
N ILE A 210 10.39 -3.59 6.69
CA ILE A 210 10.34 -3.63 8.15
C ILE A 210 9.74 -4.94 8.74
N TYR A 211 8.99 -5.69 7.92
CA TYR A 211 8.26 -6.91 8.31
C TYR A 211 8.49 -8.13 7.40
N SER A 212 9.50 -8.12 6.50
CA SER A 212 9.58 -9.11 5.41
C SER A 212 9.98 -10.54 5.82
N SER A 213 10.26 -10.79 7.09
CA SER A 213 10.60 -12.13 7.60
C SER A 213 9.40 -12.94 8.06
N GLU A 214 8.21 -12.34 8.15
CA GLU A 214 7.01 -13.07 8.60
C GLU A 214 6.10 -13.45 7.42
N PRO A 215 5.59 -14.69 7.38
CA PRO A 215 4.78 -15.22 6.26
C PRO A 215 3.39 -14.57 6.10
N ILE A 216 3.08 -13.48 6.80
CA ILE A 216 1.71 -13.00 7.05
C ILE A 216 1.21 -11.86 6.17
N PHE A 217 2.03 -11.28 5.29
CA PHE A 217 1.67 -10.03 4.61
C PHE A 217 1.40 -10.21 3.12
N ARG A 218 0.15 -10.42 2.75
CA ARG A 218 -0.21 -10.64 1.33
C ARG A 218 -1.53 -9.99 0.87
N CYS A 219 -1.98 -8.96 1.58
CA CYS A 219 -2.79 -7.88 1.00
C CYS A 219 -2.07 -6.55 1.29
N TYR A 220 -2.07 -5.61 0.34
CA TYR A 220 -1.30 -4.35 0.44
C TYR A 220 0.21 -4.59 0.64
N ILE A 221 0.77 -5.60 -0.04
CA ILE A 221 2.16 -6.04 0.09
C ILE A 221 3.17 -4.88 0.04
N TYR A 222 2.90 -3.86 -0.77
CA TYR A 222 3.76 -2.69 -0.98
C TYR A 222 4.03 -1.88 0.28
N ASN A 223 3.08 -1.78 1.21
CA ASN A 223 3.27 -1.01 2.45
C ASN A 223 4.38 -1.59 3.34
N TRP A 224 4.78 -2.83 3.06
CA TRP A 224 5.68 -3.62 3.88
C TRP A 224 6.99 -3.97 3.16
N MET A 225 7.15 -3.52 1.92
CA MET A 225 8.34 -3.75 1.11
C MET A 225 9.35 -2.62 1.29
N HIS A 226 10.63 -2.94 1.14
CA HIS A 226 11.67 -1.93 1.00
C HIS A 226 11.67 -1.40 -0.45
N ILE A 227 10.88 -0.36 -0.71
CA ILE A 227 10.65 0.21 -2.04
C ILE A 227 11.68 1.32 -2.30
N LEU A 228 12.43 1.23 -3.39
CA LEU A 228 13.39 2.27 -3.79
C LEU A 228 12.74 3.36 -4.65
N ASP A 229 11.78 2.97 -5.49
CA ASP A 229 11.11 3.85 -6.44
C ASP A 229 9.73 3.26 -6.75
N TRP A 230 8.69 4.09 -6.77
CA TRP A 230 7.35 3.67 -7.17
C TRP A 230 6.73 4.70 -8.10
N LYS A 231 6.46 4.30 -9.34
CA LYS A 231 5.78 5.12 -10.34
C LYS A 231 4.35 4.66 -10.50
N ILE A 232 3.46 5.64 -10.65
CA ILE A 232 2.03 5.42 -10.83
C ILE A 232 1.58 6.24 -12.04
N LYS A 233 0.82 5.63 -12.93
CA LYS A 233 0.21 6.34 -14.07
C LYS A 233 -1.21 5.85 -14.27
N ALA A 234 -2.17 6.77 -14.36
CA ALA A 234 -3.54 6.45 -14.74
C ALA A 234 -3.90 7.07 -16.08
N VAL A 235 -4.45 6.26 -16.98
CA VAL A 235 -4.87 6.66 -18.32
C VAL A 235 -6.34 6.28 -18.51
N SER A 236 -7.08 7.15 -19.17
CA SER A 236 -8.46 6.89 -19.56
C SER A 236 -8.76 7.53 -20.91
N GLU A 237 -9.33 6.75 -21.83
CA GLU A 237 -9.67 7.21 -23.19
C GLU A 237 -8.45 7.82 -23.93
N GLY A 238 -7.25 7.29 -23.69
CA GLY A 238 -5.99 7.78 -24.26
C GLY A 238 -5.44 9.06 -23.60
N VAL A 239 -6.10 9.59 -22.56
CA VAL A 239 -5.67 10.77 -21.83
C VAL A 239 -5.07 10.37 -20.47
N THR A 240 -3.89 10.87 -20.15
CA THR A 240 -3.29 10.69 -18.81
C THR A 240 -4.10 11.52 -17.81
N LEU A 241 -4.66 10.86 -16.80
CA LEU A 241 -5.42 11.50 -15.73
C LEU A 241 -4.48 12.07 -14.67
N TYR A 242 -3.49 11.27 -14.27
CA TYR A 242 -2.43 11.65 -13.35
C TYR A 242 -1.22 10.74 -13.54
N GLU A 243 -0.06 11.24 -13.14
CA GLU A 243 1.18 10.48 -13.08
C GLU A 243 1.95 10.92 -11.84
N MET A 244 2.32 9.96 -11.00
CA MET A 244 2.98 10.23 -9.72
C MET A 244 4.24 9.39 -9.60
N ARG A 245 5.18 9.90 -8.81
CA ARG A 245 6.40 9.18 -8.43
C ARG A 245 6.64 9.32 -6.93
N ASN A 246 6.90 8.19 -6.28
CA ASN A 246 7.29 8.13 -4.88
C ASN A 246 8.78 7.78 -4.82
N GLU A 247 9.55 8.66 -4.20
CA GLU A 247 10.97 8.46 -3.90
C GLU A 247 11.14 8.12 -2.42
N TYR A 248 11.93 7.10 -2.13
CA TYR A 248 12.16 6.63 -0.77
C TYR A 248 13.64 6.84 -0.39
N ASP A 249 13.86 7.35 0.82
CA ASP A 249 15.16 7.40 1.47
C ASP A 249 15.10 6.62 2.78
N TYR A 250 16.13 5.83 3.06
CA TYR A 250 16.17 4.93 4.21
C TYR A 250 17.51 5.08 4.95
N LYS A 251 17.44 5.25 6.26
CA LYS A 251 18.59 5.39 7.14
C LYS A 251 18.65 4.23 8.11
N TYR A 252 19.85 3.71 8.29
CA TYR A 252 20.12 2.53 9.10
C TYR A 252 21.12 2.85 10.20
N ASP A 253 21.00 2.19 11.34
CA ASP A 253 22.01 2.23 12.39
C ASP A 253 23.25 1.38 12.04
N ALA A 254 24.25 1.40 12.93
CA ALA A 254 25.49 0.64 12.76
C ALA A 254 25.30 -0.88 12.72
N ASN A 255 24.17 -1.38 13.23
CA ASN A 255 23.81 -2.79 13.25
C ASN A 255 22.93 -3.17 12.03
N GLY A 256 22.55 -2.20 11.20
CA GLY A 256 21.75 -2.41 10.00
C GLY A 256 20.23 -2.39 10.23
N TYR A 257 19.75 -1.91 11.38
CA TYR A 257 18.32 -1.70 11.64
C TYR A 257 17.85 -0.37 11.05
N LEU A 258 16.67 -0.35 10.43
CA LEU A 258 16.12 0.85 9.81
C LEU A 258 15.69 1.83 10.89
N THR A 259 16.34 2.99 11.03
CA THR A 259 16.00 3.98 12.07
C THR A 259 15.07 5.08 11.57
N GLU A 260 15.14 5.38 10.27
CA GLU A 260 14.32 6.43 9.66
C GLU A 260 14.05 6.12 8.19
N SER A 261 12.88 6.49 7.71
CA SER A 261 12.57 6.54 6.29
C SER A 261 11.89 7.86 5.94
N THR A 262 12.09 8.30 4.70
CA THR A 262 11.37 9.43 4.13
C THR A 262 10.76 9.01 2.81
N VAL A 263 9.49 9.34 2.59
CA VAL A 263 8.79 9.17 1.31
C VAL A 263 8.46 10.54 0.77
N LYS A 264 8.87 10.81 -0.47
CA LYS A 264 8.49 12.00 -1.21
C LYS A 264 7.56 11.61 -2.35
N VAL A 265 6.33 12.09 -2.31
CA VAL A 265 5.33 11.92 -3.36
C VAL A 265 5.37 13.15 -4.26
N ILE A 266 5.54 12.93 -5.56
CA ILE A 266 5.63 13.97 -6.58
C ILE A 266 4.53 13.73 -7.61
N ASP A 267 3.66 14.71 -7.83
CA ASP A 267 2.79 14.74 -9.01
C ASP A 267 3.61 15.26 -10.20
N LEU A 268 3.75 14.46 -11.26
CA LEU A 268 4.56 14.86 -12.41
C LEU A 268 3.93 15.98 -13.24
N ALA A 269 2.62 16.23 -13.09
CA ALA A 269 1.97 17.40 -13.67
C ALA A 269 2.28 18.69 -12.90
N TYR A 270 2.59 18.56 -11.59
CA TYR A 270 2.89 19.67 -10.68
C TYR A 270 4.10 19.32 -9.80
N PRO A 271 5.30 19.22 -10.37
CA PRO A 271 6.46 18.67 -9.67
C PRO A 271 6.92 19.51 -8.46
N ASP A 272 6.50 20.78 -8.38
CA ASP A 272 6.74 21.66 -7.24
C ASP A 272 5.82 21.33 -6.05
N GLU A 273 4.66 20.72 -6.30
CA GLU A 273 3.74 20.21 -5.29
C GLU A 273 4.19 18.81 -4.87
N LYS A 274 4.93 18.75 -3.76
CA LYS A 274 5.41 17.50 -3.18
C LYS A 274 4.97 17.36 -1.73
N THR A 275 4.57 16.15 -1.38
CA THR A 275 4.34 15.76 0.00
C THR A 275 5.51 14.93 0.48
N VAL A 276 6.04 15.27 1.64
CA VAL A 276 7.12 14.52 2.28
C VAL A 276 6.60 13.96 3.58
N THR A 277 6.72 12.65 3.74
CA THR A 277 6.36 11.95 4.98
C THR A 277 7.61 11.30 5.54
N LYS A 278 7.89 11.52 6.82
CA LYS A 278 8.99 10.91 7.56
C LYS A 278 8.45 9.87 8.52
N THR A 279 9.17 8.77 8.67
CA THR A 279 8.88 7.74 9.68
C THR A 279 10.14 7.46 10.49
N VAL A 280 10.03 7.49 11.82
CA VAL A 280 11.09 7.09 12.74
C VAL A 280 10.72 5.77 13.39
N TYR A 281 11.67 4.86 13.48
CA TYR A 281 11.49 3.49 13.96
C TYR A 281 12.21 3.28 15.29
N SER A 282 11.61 2.51 16.20
CA SER A 282 12.23 2.12 17.47
C SER A 282 12.13 0.62 17.67
N TYR A 283 13.19 0.05 18.25
CA TYR A 283 13.32 -1.39 18.44
C TYR A 283 13.62 -1.75 19.91
N GLU A 284 13.29 -2.99 20.30
CA GLU A 284 13.69 -3.64 21.55
C GLU A 284 14.66 -4.80 21.32
#